data_AF-B7GM87-F1
#
_entry.id   AF-B7GM87-F1
#
_cell.length_a   1.000
_cell.length_b   1.000
_cell.length_c   1.000
_cell.angle_alpha   90.00
_cell.angle_beta   90.00
_cell.angle_gamma   90.00
#
_symmetry.space_group_name_H-M   'P 1'
#
loop_
_entity.id
_entity.type
_entity.pdbx_description
1 polymer ?
#
loop_
_entity_poly.entity_id
_entity_poly.type
_entity_poly.pdbx_seq_one_letter_code
_entity_poly.pdbx_strand_id
1 'polypeptide(L)'
;MIDMRRMPFVLFMFVFLFFFQTPAHADVVDLTNKAKAQAYEDYYPLIARYKGTSGVTFESYSIYWNATKLAQLEQELLKNKHGAELSLLGSVKIFPDYPAGENVLGQYFAQYQVSPKLALLPNRYIYLYGGNEWTTVEQMATTLAHEYGHHFTYYYLLNKEQRRPNEWLQSQYAAARELFRYPSVHVDGSGKYEWYMPEILAEDYVQLFGSANALKGHMQMNVHLPTPFELPALQTYWKNQLGAPYEPMPPLSLLLTNYTVKNNVYALKLYTYADASAYINAQDGDGRYASVYIGSVPKGVNETVYDGTKLSSQVSWLFRKTLVDTALFRLVQPTTKGFNRGSATLRVTYGTIDTLVSTPPLFPDVIGDELQAAAQLLYERGIVAGYPDGTYRPNERLLRRHAALMLIRELKLTLPEGYVVKAKDVKPTDPWYEEMAIAESYGLLTGYNGKLYPNDNITRAQMAAILTRVYADVYEQPTTNQSFVDVPFSHWAYGAINTLFYNQITVNNPYRPNDVVTRGQFALFLKRTIDKK
;
A
#
# COMPACT_ATOMS: atom_id res chain seq x y z
N MET A 1 -62.07 9.68 -22.95
CA MET A 1 -61.72 11.09 -22.69
C MET A 1 -61.74 11.27 -21.19
N ILE A 2 -60.60 11.68 -20.60
CA ILE A 2 -60.35 12.01 -19.17
C ILE A 2 -60.37 10.76 -18.26
N ASP A 3 -59.27 10.10 -17.90
CA ASP A 3 -58.01 10.51 -17.25
C ASP A 3 -58.14 10.87 -15.76
N MET A 4 -57.67 9.95 -14.92
CA MET A 4 -57.24 10.15 -13.54
C MET A 4 -56.60 8.84 -13.05
N ARG A 5 -55.27 8.78 -12.96
CA ARG A 5 -54.50 8.02 -11.94
C ARG A 5 -52.99 8.08 -12.20
N ARG A 6 -52.25 8.81 -11.37
CA ARG A 6 -51.21 8.33 -10.42
C ARG A 6 -50.16 9.40 -10.13
N MET A 7 -49.81 9.47 -8.84
CA MET A 7 -48.72 10.24 -8.23
C MET A 7 -47.39 10.10 -8.99
N PRO A 8 -46.55 11.14 -9.04
CA PRO A 8 -45.17 10.97 -9.46
C PRO A 8 -44.38 10.33 -8.32
N PHE A 9 -43.93 9.10 -8.55
CA PHE A 9 -42.81 8.50 -7.84
C PHE A 9 -41.57 9.37 -8.10
N VAL A 10 -40.98 9.92 -7.03
CA VAL A 10 -39.64 10.52 -7.09
C VAL A 10 -38.64 9.38 -7.16
N LEU A 11 -38.18 9.08 -8.38
CA LEU A 11 -37.07 8.18 -8.65
C LEU A 11 -35.79 9.01 -8.55
N PHE A 12 -35.06 8.91 -7.43
CA PHE A 12 -33.67 9.33 -7.39
C PHE A 12 -32.84 8.34 -8.22
N MET A 13 -32.61 8.70 -9.47
CA MET A 13 -31.75 7.97 -10.40
C MET A 13 -30.34 8.57 -10.28
N PHE A 14 -29.41 7.86 -9.64
CA PHE A 14 -27.99 8.19 -9.76
C PHE A 14 -27.54 7.74 -11.15
N VAL A 15 -27.53 8.69 -12.08
CA VAL A 15 -27.01 8.52 -13.43
C VAL A 15 -25.49 8.49 -13.32
N PHE A 16 -24.90 7.33 -13.58
CA PHE A 16 -23.51 7.20 -13.99
C PHE A 16 -23.54 6.95 -15.49
N LEU A 17 -23.20 7.95 -16.30
CA LEU A 17 -22.92 7.79 -17.73
C LEU A 17 -21.98 8.90 -18.20
N PHE A 18 -21.05 8.77 -19.15
CA PHE A 18 -20.30 7.71 -19.86
C PHE A 18 -19.21 8.47 -20.66
N PHE A 19 -18.26 7.75 -21.26
CA PHE A 19 -17.30 8.22 -22.25
C PHE A 19 -17.92 9.11 -23.36
N PHE A 20 -17.32 10.28 -23.63
CA PHE A 20 -16.87 10.75 -24.95
C PHE A 20 -15.94 11.97 -24.79
N GLN A 21 -15.05 12.12 -25.76
CA GLN A 21 -13.80 12.89 -25.76
C GLN A 21 -14.00 14.41 -25.60
N THR A 22 -13.55 14.96 -24.47
CA THR A 22 -12.65 16.12 -24.43
C THR A 22 -11.72 15.95 -23.23
N PRO A 23 -10.39 16.13 -23.36
CA PRO A 23 -9.51 16.06 -22.21
C PRO A 23 -9.72 17.33 -21.36
N ALA A 24 -10.20 17.17 -20.14
CA ALA A 24 -10.02 18.18 -19.12
C ALA A 24 -8.64 17.99 -18.50
N HIS A 25 -7.84 19.05 -18.51
CA HIS A 25 -6.46 19.02 -18.05
C HIS A 25 -6.35 19.62 -16.64
N ALA A 26 -5.63 18.95 -15.75
CA ALA A 26 -4.93 19.61 -14.66
C ALA A 26 -3.80 20.47 -15.26
N ASP A 27 -4.15 21.66 -15.76
CA ASP A 27 -3.20 22.55 -16.44
C ASP A 27 -2.28 23.23 -15.42
N VAL A 28 -0.98 22.97 -15.53
CA VAL A 28 0.04 23.87 -14.98
C VAL A 28 0.18 25.05 -15.95
N VAL A 29 -0.58 26.10 -15.71
CA VAL A 29 -0.62 27.25 -16.63
C VAL A 29 0.66 28.09 -16.51
N ASP A 30 1.44 28.16 -17.59
CA ASP A 30 2.44 29.21 -17.81
C ASP A 30 1.71 30.53 -18.10
N LEU A 31 1.73 31.45 -17.13
CA LEU A 31 0.95 32.69 -17.18
C LEU A 31 1.63 33.82 -17.95
N THR A 32 2.74 33.58 -18.65
CA THR A 32 3.40 34.64 -19.43
C THR A 32 2.49 35.20 -20.54
N ASN A 33 1.40 34.50 -20.92
CA ASN A 33 0.50 34.91 -22.00
C ASN A 33 -1.02 34.92 -21.70
N LYS A 34 -1.48 34.81 -20.45
CA LYS A 34 -2.94 34.71 -20.16
C LYS A 34 -3.60 36.07 -19.87
N ALA A 35 -3.62 36.95 -20.86
CA ALA A 35 -4.45 38.16 -20.81
C ALA A 35 -5.80 37.90 -21.50
N LYS A 36 -6.89 38.06 -20.72
CA LYS A 36 -8.33 38.11 -21.10
C LYS A 36 -9.13 36.80 -20.98
N ALA A 37 -9.66 36.54 -19.79
CA ALA A 37 -10.88 35.77 -19.56
C ALA A 37 -11.60 36.32 -18.30
N GLN A 38 -12.93 36.44 -18.33
CA GLN A 38 -13.75 36.62 -17.12
C GLN A 38 -13.55 35.39 -16.21
N ALA A 39 -13.47 35.59 -14.89
CA ALA A 39 -13.16 34.50 -13.97
C ALA A 39 -14.39 33.62 -13.76
N TYR A 40 -14.21 32.31 -13.53
CA TYR A 40 -15.35 31.40 -13.37
C TYR A 40 -16.19 31.75 -12.12
N GLU A 41 -15.56 32.36 -11.13
CA GLU A 41 -16.18 32.93 -9.94
C GLU A 41 -17.22 34.01 -10.22
N ASP A 42 -17.15 34.67 -11.39
CA ASP A 42 -18.03 35.79 -11.73
C ASP A 42 -19.44 35.33 -12.17
N TYR A 43 -19.61 34.03 -12.48
CA TYR A 43 -20.89 33.47 -12.94
C TYR A 43 -21.88 33.17 -11.83
N TYR A 44 -21.41 33.08 -10.57
CA TYR A 44 -22.24 32.71 -9.43
C TYR A 44 -22.07 33.67 -8.25
N PRO A 45 -23.14 33.96 -7.49
CA PRO A 45 -22.99 34.70 -6.24
C PRO A 45 -22.26 33.84 -5.20
N LEU A 46 -21.36 34.45 -4.45
CA LEU A 46 -20.75 33.82 -3.29
C LEU A 46 -21.81 33.54 -2.22
N ILE A 47 -22.02 32.27 -1.88
CA ILE A 47 -23.01 31.82 -0.89
C ILE A 47 -22.42 31.79 0.52
N ALA A 48 -21.21 31.25 0.64
CA ALA A 48 -20.54 31.13 1.93
C ALA A 48 -19.02 31.21 1.77
N ARG A 49 -18.37 31.75 2.80
CA ARG A 49 -16.91 31.79 2.93
C ARG A 49 -16.51 31.40 4.35
N TYR A 50 -15.47 30.60 4.47
CA TYR A 50 -14.89 30.18 5.73
C TYR A 50 -13.36 30.24 5.64
N LYS A 51 -12.70 30.92 6.59
CA LYS A 51 -11.24 30.89 6.70
C LYS A 51 -10.85 29.80 7.68
N GLY A 52 -10.21 28.77 7.16
CA GLY A 52 -9.80 27.61 7.93
C GLY A 52 -8.59 27.86 8.84
N THR A 53 -8.45 27.02 9.87
CA THR A 53 -7.31 27.04 10.78
C THR A 53 -5.99 26.62 10.12
N SER A 54 -6.08 25.86 9.03
CA SER A 54 -4.97 25.52 8.13
C SER A 54 -4.41 26.72 7.37
N GLY A 55 -5.14 27.84 7.32
CA GLY A 55 -4.86 28.98 6.45
C GLY A 55 -5.51 28.88 5.07
N VAL A 56 -6.18 27.77 4.73
CA VAL A 56 -6.95 27.62 3.49
C VAL A 56 -8.29 28.35 3.60
N THR A 57 -8.67 29.13 2.59
CA THR A 57 -10.00 29.73 2.49
C THR A 57 -10.94 28.81 1.72
N PHE A 58 -12.07 28.45 2.31
CA PHE A 58 -13.12 27.69 1.65
C PHE A 58 -14.22 28.64 1.19
N GLU A 59 -14.64 28.52 -0.06
CA GLU A 59 -15.69 29.33 -0.68
C GLU A 59 -16.72 28.42 -1.32
N SER A 60 -18.00 28.78 -1.21
CA SER A 60 -19.06 28.09 -1.92
C SER A 60 -19.89 29.05 -2.75
N TYR A 61 -20.18 28.61 -3.96
CA TYR A 61 -21.13 29.18 -4.91
C TYR A 61 -22.38 28.30 -5.04
N SER A 62 -22.45 27.19 -4.29
CA SER A 62 -23.62 26.32 -4.17
C SER A 62 -24.41 26.61 -2.90
N ILE A 63 -25.74 26.67 -3.03
CA ILE A 63 -26.68 26.91 -1.92
C ILE A 63 -26.67 25.80 -0.86
N TYR A 64 -26.14 24.62 -1.19
CA TYR A 64 -26.10 23.45 -0.29
C TYR A 64 -24.90 23.45 0.65
N TRP A 65 -23.94 24.36 0.45
CA TRP A 65 -22.64 24.40 1.14
C TRP A 65 -22.48 25.69 1.95
N ASN A 66 -23.04 25.68 3.16
CA ASN A 66 -22.94 26.79 4.11
C ASN A 66 -21.60 26.79 4.88
N ALA A 67 -21.33 27.84 5.65
CA ALA A 67 -20.08 28.00 6.39
C ALA A 67 -19.76 26.81 7.34
N THR A 68 -20.78 26.18 7.94
CA THR A 68 -20.60 24.99 8.78
C THR A 68 -20.08 23.81 7.97
N LYS A 69 -20.64 23.55 6.79
CA LYS A 69 -20.14 22.49 5.89
C LYS A 69 -18.76 22.81 5.34
N LEU A 70 -18.44 24.09 5.09
CA LEU A 70 -17.10 24.50 4.70
C LEU A 70 -16.07 24.22 5.80
N ALA A 71 -16.41 24.47 7.06
CA ALA A 71 -15.56 24.10 8.19
C ALA A 71 -15.38 22.58 8.30
N GLN A 72 -16.43 21.80 8.07
CA GLN A 72 -16.34 20.34 8.04
C GLN A 72 -15.49 19.84 6.85
N LEU A 73 -15.53 20.52 5.71
CA LEU A 73 -14.71 20.20 4.55
C LEU A 73 -13.23 20.50 4.81
N GLU A 74 -12.90 21.54 5.56
CA GLU A 74 -11.54 21.72 6.07
C GLU A 74 -11.11 20.54 6.95
N GLN A 75 -11.96 20.13 7.90
CA GLN A 75 -11.63 18.98 8.75
C GLN A 75 -11.42 17.71 7.93
N GLU A 76 -12.10 17.57 6.79
CA GLU A 76 -11.88 16.47 5.86
C GLU A 76 -10.53 16.60 5.13
N LEU A 77 -10.19 17.79 4.63
CA LEU A 77 -8.86 18.05 4.05
C LEU A 77 -7.74 17.68 5.03
N LEU A 78 -7.88 18.06 6.30
CA LEU A 78 -6.90 17.81 7.36
C LEU A 78 -6.80 16.35 7.81
N LYS A 79 -7.76 15.49 7.42
CA LYS A 79 -7.64 14.04 7.61
C LYS A 79 -6.78 13.39 6.53
N ASN A 80 -6.59 14.04 5.38
CA ASN A 80 -5.58 13.61 4.42
C ASN A 80 -4.19 13.85 5.04
N LYS A 81 -3.20 13.07 4.63
CA LYS A 81 -1.82 13.30 5.07
C LYS A 81 -1.20 14.44 4.26
N HIS A 82 -0.60 15.38 4.97
CA HIS A 82 -0.04 16.60 4.41
C HIS A 82 1.34 16.88 4.99
N GLY A 83 2.04 17.82 4.38
CA GLY A 83 3.34 18.34 4.77
C GLY A 83 3.37 19.87 4.68
N ALA A 84 4.54 20.42 4.31
CA ALA A 84 4.75 21.86 4.22
C ALA A 84 3.97 22.52 3.07
N GLU A 85 3.60 21.74 2.06
CA GLU A 85 2.89 22.19 0.87
C GLU A 85 1.50 22.73 1.18
N LEU A 86 0.80 22.23 2.21
CA LEU A 86 -0.50 22.75 2.64
C LEU A 86 -0.52 24.28 2.79
N SER A 87 0.59 24.88 3.24
CA SER A 87 0.72 26.34 3.40
C SER A 87 0.65 27.14 2.09
N LEU A 88 0.82 26.47 0.94
CA LEU A 88 0.75 27.07 -0.39
C LEU A 88 -0.65 26.98 -1.01
N LEU A 89 -1.56 26.19 -0.42
CA LEU A 89 -2.95 26.13 -0.81
C LEU A 89 -3.71 27.34 -0.23
N GLY A 90 -4.11 28.25 -1.09
CA GLY A 90 -4.84 29.46 -0.72
C GLY A 90 -6.34 29.23 -0.54
N SER A 91 -6.97 28.50 -1.46
CA SER A 91 -8.42 28.29 -1.39
C SER A 91 -8.94 27.00 -2.01
N VAL A 92 -10.08 26.52 -1.50
CA VAL A 92 -10.91 25.49 -2.11
C VAL A 92 -12.28 26.10 -2.40
N LYS A 93 -12.74 26.02 -3.65
CA LYS A 93 -14.00 26.64 -4.09
C LYS A 93 -14.96 25.60 -4.62
N ILE A 94 -16.20 25.65 -4.16
CA ILE A 94 -17.26 24.72 -4.57
C ILE A 94 -18.21 25.43 -5.53
N PHE A 95 -18.40 24.87 -6.71
CA PHE A 95 -19.33 25.36 -7.72
C PHE A 95 -20.54 24.44 -7.85
N PRO A 96 -21.72 24.99 -8.20
CA PRO A 96 -22.94 24.21 -8.28
C PRO A 96 -22.95 23.19 -9.44
N ASP A 97 -22.16 23.41 -10.48
CA ASP A 97 -22.23 22.73 -11.79
C ASP A 97 -20.85 22.24 -12.27
N TYR A 98 -20.74 21.90 -13.57
CA TYR A 98 -19.57 21.25 -14.19
C TYR A 98 -19.12 21.97 -15.48
N PRO A 99 -18.30 23.04 -15.39
CA PRO A 99 -17.92 23.84 -16.56
C PRO A 99 -17.09 23.08 -17.61
N ALA A 100 -16.41 22.01 -17.19
CA ALA A 100 -15.62 21.14 -18.05
C ALA A 100 -16.35 19.83 -18.41
N GLY A 101 -17.66 19.74 -18.12
CA GLY A 101 -18.50 18.56 -18.34
C GLY A 101 -18.67 17.67 -17.10
N GLU A 102 -19.76 16.90 -17.05
CA GLU A 102 -20.19 16.14 -15.86
C GLU A 102 -19.17 15.10 -15.35
N ASN A 103 -18.22 14.71 -16.19
CA ASN A 103 -17.15 13.76 -15.83
C ASN A 103 -15.96 14.44 -15.11
N VAL A 104 -15.96 15.76 -15.00
CA VAL A 104 -14.87 16.55 -14.37
C VAL A 104 -15.37 17.07 -13.03
N LEU A 105 -15.03 16.34 -11.97
CA LEU A 105 -15.55 16.63 -10.62
C LEU A 105 -14.74 17.68 -9.88
N GLY A 106 -13.51 17.96 -10.32
CA GLY A 106 -12.63 18.93 -9.70
C GLY A 106 -11.56 19.42 -10.67
N GLN A 107 -10.85 20.47 -10.24
CA GLN A 107 -9.67 20.94 -10.95
C GLN A 107 -8.72 21.67 -10.00
N TYR A 108 -7.44 21.31 -10.07
CA TYR A 108 -6.36 21.98 -9.37
C TYR A 108 -5.64 23.00 -10.26
N PHE A 109 -5.40 24.20 -9.73
CA PHE A 109 -4.72 25.29 -10.44
C PHE A 109 -3.34 25.57 -9.85
N ALA A 110 -2.33 25.05 -10.54
CA ALA A 110 -0.93 25.25 -10.20
C ALA A 110 -0.37 26.54 -10.83
N GLN A 111 0.57 27.17 -10.13
CA GLN A 111 1.46 28.18 -10.69
C GLN A 111 2.79 28.03 -9.98
N TYR A 112 3.88 28.18 -10.71
CA TYR A 112 5.22 27.92 -10.20
C TYR A 112 6.19 28.94 -10.77
N GLN A 113 7.25 29.22 -10.01
CA GLN A 113 8.38 30.01 -10.47
C GLN A 113 9.44 29.08 -11.04
N VAL A 114 10.19 29.57 -12.05
CA VAL A 114 11.33 28.86 -12.66
C VAL A 114 12.67 29.41 -12.16
N SER A 115 12.74 30.70 -11.88
CA SER A 115 13.96 31.42 -11.46
C SER A 115 13.72 32.14 -10.12
N PRO A 116 14.70 32.16 -9.19
CA PRO A 116 16.04 31.55 -9.28
C PRO A 116 16.04 30.03 -9.07
N LYS A 117 14.91 29.45 -8.63
CA LYS A 117 14.76 28.01 -8.37
C LYS A 117 13.31 27.59 -8.64
N LEU A 118 13.10 26.36 -9.13
CA LEU A 118 11.75 25.81 -9.30
C LEU A 118 11.04 25.72 -7.96
N ALA A 119 9.86 26.33 -7.87
CA ALA A 119 9.00 26.23 -6.70
C ALA A 119 7.54 26.51 -7.05
N LEU A 120 6.64 25.74 -6.45
CA LEU A 120 5.21 26.03 -6.43
C LEU A 120 4.98 27.38 -5.70
N LEU A 121 4.21 28.27 -6.33
CA LEU A 121 3.89 29.58 -5.76
C LEU A 121 2.75 29.47 -4.75
N PRO A 122 2.68 30.36 -3.75
CA PRO A 122 1.57 30.39 -2.81
C PRO A 122 0.24 30.73 -3.51
N ASN A 123 -0.84 30.63 -2.74
CA ASN A 123 -2.21 30.91 -3.17
C ASN A 123 -2.67 30.04 -4.35
N ARG A 124 -2.28 28.76 -4.35
CA ARG A 124 -2.87 27.77 -5.26
C ARG A 124 -4.29 27.49 -4.85
N TYR A 125 -5.10 26.97 -5.76
CA TYR A 125 -6.50 26.72 -5.44
C TYR A 125 -7.04 25.49 -6.14
N ILE A 126 -8.09 24.94 -5.53
CA ILE A 126 -8.85 23.79 -6.00
C ILE A 126 -10.26 24.26 -6.28
N TYR A 127 -10.81 23.84 -7.42
CA TYR A 127 -12.23 23.87 -7.68
C TYR A 127 -12.82 22.48 -7.47
N LEU A 128 -13.96 22.43 -6.80
CA LEU A 128 -14.81 21.25 -6.66
C LEU A 128 -16.13 21.56 -7.36
N TYR A 129 -16.52 20.69 -8.28
CA TYR A 129 -17.69 20.85 -9.13
C TYR A 129 -18.88 20.02 -8.62
N GLY A 130 -20.08 20.33 -9.10
CA GLY A 130 -21.27 19.58 -8.77
C GLY A 130 -21.76 19.74 -7.32
N GLY A 131 -21.52 20.89 -6.70
CA GLY A 131 -21.91 21.14 -5.31
C GLY A 131 -23.42 21.05 -5.04
N ASN A 132 -24.25 21.05 -6.09
CA ASN A 132 -25.69 20.81 -5.98
C ASN A 132 -26.05 19.33 -5.93
N GLU A 133 -25.25 18.45 -6.53
CA GLU A 133 -25.43 17.00 -6.49
C GLU A 133 -24.68 16.38 -5.30
N TRP A 134 -23.44 16.82 -5.10
CA TRP A 134 -22.54 16.38 -4.04
C TRP A 134 -22.66 17.34 -2.86
N THR A 135 -23.67 17.12 -2.03
CA THR A 135 -24.07 18.07 -0.98
C THR A 135 -23.48 17.73 0.39
N THR A 136 -22.68 16.66 0.51
CA THR A 136 -22.07 16.23 1.77
C THR A 136 -20.54 16.16 1.68
N VAL A 137 -19.88 16.29 2.82
CA VAL A 137 -18.42 16.19 2.93
C VAL A 137 -17.90 14.80 2.54
N GLU A 138 -18.61 13.72 2.91
CA GLU A 138 -18.23 12.36 2.53
C GLU A 138 -18.24 12.19 1.00
N GLN A 139 -19.26 12.74 0.32
CA GLN A 139 -19.37 12.69 -1.14
C GLN A 139 -18.25 13.46 -1.86
N MET A 140 -17.78 14.57 -1.29
CA MET A 140 -16.68 15.36 -1.87
C MET A 140 -15.28 14.87 -1.50
N ALA A 141 -15.16 13.96 -0.53
CA ALA A 141 -13.87 13.62 0.07
C ALA A 141 -12.86 13.07 -0.95
N THR A 142 -13.29 12.17 -1.84
CA THR A 142 -12.40 11.59 -2.86
C THR A 142 -11.92 12.64 -3.85
N THR A 143 -12.82 13.46 -4.40
CA THR A 143 -12.45 14.55 -5.32
C THR A 143 -11.52 15.56 -4.64
N LEU A 144 -11.83 15.98 -3.42
CA LEU A 144 -10.96 16.87 -2.66
C LEU A 144 -9.56 16.28 -2.45
N ALA A 145 -9.48 15.00 -2.09
CA ALA A 145 -8.19 14.31 -1.92
C ALA A 145 -7.43 14.17 -3.24
N HIS A 146 -8.12 13.92 -4.36
CA HIS A 146 -7.54 13.83 -5.70
C HIS A 146 -6.92 15.16 -6.13
N GLU A 147 -7.69 16.24 -6.06
CA GLU A 147 -7.20 17.57 -6.43
C GLU A 147 -6.08 18.06 -5.50
N TYR A 148 -6.18 17.74 -4.22
CA TYR A 148 -5.10 17.97 -3.27
C TYR A 148 -3.88 17.09 -3.56
N GLY A 149 -4.06 15.91 -4.14
CA GLY A 149 -2.99 15.03 -4.60
C GLY A 149 -2.13 15.66 -5.70
N HIS A 150 -2.74 16.38 -6.64
CA HIS A 150 -1.97 17.20 -7.58
C HIS A 150 -1.15 18.26 -6.84
N HIS A 151 -1.78 19.02 -5.95
CA HIS A 151 -1.10 20.04 -5.15
C HIS A 151 0.10 19.47 -4.38
N PHE A 152 -0.13 18.33 -3.72
CA PHE A 152 0.86 17.66 -2.91
C PHE A 152 2.06 17.23 -3.73
N THR A 153 1.83 16.40 -4.74
CA THR A 153 2.90 15.80 -5.55
C THR A 153 3.63 16.83 -6.40
N TYR A 154 2.95 17.85 -6.93
CA TYR A 154 3.57 18.92 -7.70
C TYR A 154 4.56 19.70 -6.85
N TYR A 155 4.26 19.96 -5.57
CA TYR A 155 5.22 20.56 -4.66
C TYR A 155 6.49 19.70 -4.52
N TYR A 156 6.37 18.38 -4.39
CA TYR A 156 7.56 17.52 -4.31
C TYR A 156 8.35 17.54 -5.62
N LEU A 157 7.70 17.40 -6.76
CA LEU A 157 8.37 17.41 -8.06
C LEU A 157 9.07 18.76 -8.34
N LEU A 158 8.38 19.86 -8.09
CA LEU A 158 8.90 21.21 -8.32
C LEU A 158 9.91 21.61 -7.25
N ASN A 159 9.53 21.63 -5.98
CA ASN A 159 10.33 22.20 -4.90
C ASN A 159 11.45 21.25 -4.41
N LYS A 160 11.24 19.94 -4.45
CA LYS A 160 12.22 18.95 -3.94
C LYS A 160 13.05 18.35 -5.06
N GLU A 161 12.42 17.82 -6.11
CA GLU A 161 13.14 17.18 -7.21
C GLU A 161 13.62 18.15 -8.30
N GLN A 162 13.15 19.40 -8.31
CA GLN A 162 13.51 20.40 -9.33
C GLN A 162 13.19 19.93 -10.76
N ARG A 163 12.02 19.30 -10.95
CA ARG A 163 11.54 18.82 -12.25
C ARG A 163 10.40 19.68 -12.77
N ARG A 164 10.53 20.12 -14.03
CA ARG A 164 9.45 20.78 -14.75
C ARG A 164 8.39 19.76 -15.20
N PRO A 165 7.15 20.19 -15.50
CA PRO A 165 6.09 19.28 -15.95
C PRO A 165 6.48 18.35 -17.11
N ASN A 166 7.13 18.91 -18.14
CA ASN A 166 7.61 18.15 -19.29
C ASN A 166 8.79 17.20 -18.98
N GLU A 167 9.33 17.23 -17.76
CA GLU A 167 10.43 16.39 -17.29
C GLU A 167 9.98 15.40 -16.22
N TRP A 168 8.70 15.35 -15.86
CA TRP A 168 8.22 14.54 -14.75
C TRP A 168 8.47 13.04 -14.94
N LEU A 169 8.47 12.52 -16.15
CA LEU A 169 8.85 11.12 -16.43
C LEU A 169 10.31 10.77 -16.05
N GLN A 170 11.16 11.78 -15.83
CA GLN A 170 12.55 11.62 -15.38
C GLN A 170 12.71 11.78 -13.85
N SER A 171 11.60 11.92 -13.13
CA SER A 171 11.59 12.04 -11.66
C SER A 171 11.94 10.72 -10.96
N GLN A 172 12.40 10.83 -9.72
CA GLN A 172 12.58 9.68 -8.84
C GLN A 172 11.23 9.02 -8.54
N TYR A 173 10.16 9.80 -8.41
CA TYR A 173 8.79 9.28 -8.35
C TYR A 173 8.46 8.39 -9.56
N ALA A 174 8.66 8.87 -10.80
CA ALA A 174 8.37 8.11 -12.01
C ALA A 174 9.18 6.81 -12.11
N ALA A 175 10.45 6.84 -11.67
CA ALA A 175 11.30 5.67 -11.57
C ALA A 175 10.77 4.67 -10.52
N ALA A 176 10.42 5.16 -9.31
CA ALA A 176 9.85 4.33 -8.24
C ALA A 176 8.48 3.74 -8.61
N ARG A 177 7.74 4.43 -9.49
CA ARG A 177 6.46 4.01 -10.05
C ARG A 177 6.60 3.10 -11.28
N GLU A 178 7.83 2.87 -11.74
CA GLU A 178 8.18 2.09 -12.93
C GLU A 178 7.51 2.56 -14.24
N LEU A 179 7.21 3.86 -14.37
CA LEU A 179 6.46 4.40 -15.53
C LEU A 179 7.20 4.21 -16.86
N PHE A 180 8.53 4.05 -16.83
CA PHE A 180 9.34 3.74 -18.01
C PHE A 180 8.96 2.43 -18.71
N ARG A 181 8.26 1.52 -18.02
CA ARG A 181 7.76 0.26 -18.60
C ARG A 181 6.51 0.45 -19.47
N TYR A 182 5.90 1.63 -19.44
CA TYR A 182 4.60 1.90 -20.03
C TYR A 182 4.70 3.06 -21.04
N PRO A 183 4.98 2.76 -22.32
CA PRO A 183 5.15 3.78 -23.36
C PRO A 183 3.92 4.67 -23.59
N SER A 184 2.74 4.22 -23.17
CA SER A 184 1.49 4.99 -23.25
C SER A 184 1.43 6.14 -22.26
N VAL A 185 2.26 6.13 -21.20
CA VAL A 185 2.26 7.19 -20.19
C VAL A 185 2.76 8.48 -20.82
N HIS A 186 2.02 9.56 -20.59
CA HIS A 186 2.32 10.87 -21.16
C HIS A 186 2.17 11.96 -20.10
N VAL A 187 2.85 13.08 -20.32
CA VAL A 187 2.89 14.24 -19.39
C VAL A 187 2.07 15.42 -19.88
N ASP A 188 1.37 15.27 -21.02
CA ASP A 188 0.61 16.32 -21.68
C ASP A 188 -0.75 15.81 -22.18
N GLY A 189 -1.36 16.46 -23.16
CA GLY A 189 -2.64 16.03 -23.73
C GLY A 189 -2.56 14.96 -24.81
N SER A 190 -1.39 14.36 -25.08
CA SER A 190 -1.17 13.55 -26.28
C SER A 190 -1.84 12.17 -26.26
N GLY A 191 -2.39 11.73 -25.12
CA GLY A 191 -2.92 10.37 -24.95
C GLY A 191 -4.22 10.29 -24.16
N LYS A 192 -4.64 9.05 -23.85
CA LYS A 192 -5.83 8.82 -23.03
C LYS A 192 -5.59 9.25 -21.58
N TYR A 193 -6.65 9.73 -20.93
CA TYR A 193 -6.62 10.25 -19.56
C TYR A 193 -6.07 9.26 -18.53
N GLU A 194 -6.40 7.97 -18.62
CA GLU A 194 -5.89 6.92 -17.73
C GLU A 194 -4.35 6.79 -17.73
N TRP A 195 -3.69 7.25 -18.80
CA TRP A 195 -2.23 7.26 -18.96
C TRP A 195 -1.60 8.62 -18.69
N TYR A 196 -2.41 9.62 -18.30
CA TYR A 196 -1.92 10.96 -18.02
C TYR A 196 -1.21 10.97 -16.66
N MET A 197 0.09 11.26 -16.67
CA MET A 197 0.95 11.19 -15.49
C MET A 197 0.44 12.00 -14.28
N PRO A 198 -0.11 13.22 -14.47
CA PRO A 198 -0.75 13.97 -13.40
C PRO A 198 -1.93 13.27 -12.74
N GLU A 199 -2.69 12.46 -13.47
CA GLU A 199 -3.79 11.71 -12.85
C GLU A 199 -3.24 10.53 -12.08
N ILE A 200 -2.25 9.83 -12.64
CA ILE A 200 -1.59 8.70 -11.97
C ILE A 200 -1.05 9.12 -10.59
N LEU A 201 -0.45 10.31 -10.48
CA LEU A 201 0.09 10.79 -9.21
C LEU A 201 -0.98 11.22 -8.20
N ALA A 202 -2.12 11.72 -8.66
CA ALA A 202 -3.23 12.12 -7.79
C ALA A 202 -3.96 10.88 -7.26
N GLU A 203 -4.18 9.89 -8.11
CA GLU A 203 -4.73 8.58 -7.74
C GLU A 203 -3.82 7.83 -6.75
N ASP A 204 -2.50 7.90 -6.95
CA ASP A 204 -1.54 7.36 -6.00
C ASP A 204 -1.62 8.08 -4.65
N TYR A 205 -1.83 9.40 -4.66
CA TYR A 205 -1.98 10.19 -3.45
C TYR A 205 -3.25 9.79 -2.67
N VAL A 206 -4.40 9.66 -3.32
CA VAL A 206 -5.64 9.24 -2.64
C VAL A 206 -5.43 7.88 -1.97
N GLN A 207 -4.81 6.93 -2.68
CA GLN A 207 -4.54 5.60 -2.15
C GLN A 207 -3.61 5.64 -0.92
N LEU A 208 -2.48 6.33 -0.98
CA LEU A 208 -1.47 6.32 0.09
C LEU A 208 -1.78 7.27 1.25
N PHE A 209 -2.44 8.39 0.96
CA PHE A 209 -2.52 9.56 1.83
C PHE A 209 -3.93 10.09 2.07
N GLY A 210 -4.90 9.70 1.25
CA GLY A 210 -6.29 10.12 1.41
C GLY A 210 -6.88 9.71 2.76
N SER A 211 -7.87 10.48 3.21
CA SER A 211 -8.67 10.19 4.38
C SER A 211 -9.45 8.87 4.23
N ALA A 212 -10.03 8.38 5.33
CA ALA A 212 -10.90 7.22 5.27
C ALA A 212 -12.09 7.41 4.32
N ASN A 213 -12.70 8.60 4.25
CA ASN A 213 -13.81 8.86 3.34
C ASN A 213 -13.34 8.89 1.88
N ALA A 214 -12.19 9.51 1.62
CA ALA A 214 -11.61 9.56 0.28
C ALA A 214 -11.25 8.15 -0.24
N LEU A 215 -10.73 7.29 0.63
CA LEU A 215 -10.25 5.94 0.29
C LEU A 215 -11.38 4.91 0.15
N LYS A 216 -12.48 5.05 0.91
CA LYS A 216 -13.53 4.04 1.06
C LYS A 216 -14.14 3.55 -0.24
N GLY A 217 -14.24 4.40 -1.25
CA GLY A 217 -14.77 4.06 -2.57
C GLY A 217 -13.75 4.17 -3.70
N HIS A 218 -12.46 4.39 -3.40
CA HIS A 218 -11.47 4.73 -4.43
C HIS A 218 -10.67 3.50 -4.88
N MET A 219 -10.48 3.39 -6.19
CA MET A 219 -9.44 2.57 -6.80
C MET A 219 -8.86 3.33 -7.98
N GLN A 220 -7.60 3.03 -8.28
CA GLN A 220 -6.91 3.52 -9.45
C GLN A 220 -7.71 3.27 -10.73
N MET A 221 -8.00 4.34 -11.47
CA MET A 221 -8.68 4.28 -12.77
C MET A 221 -7.93 3.39 -13.78
N ASN A 222 -6.61 3.51 -13.88
CA ASN A 222 -5.82 2.71 -14.81
C ASN A 222 -5.59 1.29 -14.29
N VAL A 223 -6.36 0.35 -14.82
CA VAL A 223 -6.33 -1.07 -14.43
C VAL A 223 -5.10 -1.84 -14.90
N HIS A 224 -4.29 -1.23 -15.77
CA HIS A 224 -3.10 -1.83 -16.35
C HIS A 224 -1.82 -1.47 -15.59
N LEU A 225 -1.87 -0.47 -14.71
CA LEU A 225 -0.78 -0.11 -13.84
C LEU A 225 -0.87 -0.89 -12.52
N PRO A 226 0.26 -1.40 -11.97
CA PRO A 226 0.30 -1.86 -10.59
C PRO A 226 -0.01 -0.68 -9.67
N THR A 227 -0.48 -0.93 -8.47
CA THR A 227 -0.88 0.14 -7.55
C THR A 227 0.25 0.53 -6.60
N PRO A 228 0.13 1.64 -5.86
CA PRO A 228 1.11 1.99 -4.83
C PRO A 228 1.37 0.90 -3.80
N PHE A 229 0.39 0.02 -3.55
CA PHE A 229 0.51 -1.07 -2.60
C PHE A 229 1.32 -2.26 -3.16
N GLU A 230 1.38 -2.38 -4.49
CA GLU A 230 2.12 -3.42 -5.22
C GLU A 230 3.54 -3.00 -5.59
N LEU A 231 3.90 -1.73 -5.32
CA LEU A 231 5.21 -1.14 -5.60
C LEU A 231 5.92 -0.68 -4.32
N PRO A 232 6.69 -1.56 -3.65
CA PRO A 232 7.43 -1.19 -2.44
C PRO A 232 8.40 -0.01 -2.63
N ALA A 233 8.94 0.14 -3.84
CA ALA A 233 9.82 1.26 -4.20
C ALA A 233 9.09 2.61 -4.06
N LEU A 234 7.80 2.68 -4.35
CA LEU A 234 7.02 3.90 -4.26
C LEU A 234 6.79 4.35 -2.81
N GLN A 235 6.45 3.41 -1.93
CA GLN A 235 6.34 3.69 -0.49
C GLN A 235 7.71 4.06 0.10
N THR A 236 8.79 3.45 -0.39
CA THR A 236 10.16 3.82 0.00
C THR A 236 10.51 5.24 -0.45
N TYR A 237 10.17 5.61 -1.69
CA TYR A 237 10.33 6.97 -2.20
C TYR A 237 9.62 7.97 -1.27
N TRP A 238 8.34 7.75 -0.98
CA TRP A 238 7.59 8.64 -0.11
C TRP A 238 8.09 8.67 1.33
N LYS A 239 8.53 7.53 1.87
CA LYS A 239 9.16 7.48 3.20
C LYS A 239 10.42 8.36 3.24
N ASN A 240 11.23 8.34 2.19
CA ASN A 240 12.43 9.17 2.12
C ASN A 240 12.09 10.67 2.00
N GLN A 241 11.00 11.01 1.31
CA GLN A 241 10.53 12.39 1.20
C GLN A 241 9.88 12.93 2.48
N LEU A 242 9.18 12.08 3.24
CA LEU A 242 8.31 12.47 4.35
C LEU A 242 8.89 12.14 5.74
N GLY A 243 9.73 11.11 5.86
CA GLY A 243 10.32 10.66 7.12
C GLY A 243 9.30 10.03 8.07
N ALA A 244 9.65 9.98 9.36
CA ALA A 244 8.71 9.55 10.40
C ALA A 244 7.53 10.54 10.50
N PRO A 245 6.28 10.09 10.64
CA PRO A 245 5.83 8.73 11.00
C PRO A 245 5.47 7.81 9.80
N TYR A 246 5.97 8.07 8.59
CA TYR A 246 5.57 7.37 7.36
C TYR A 246 6.40 6.12 7.07
N GLU A 247 6.14 5.07 7.84
CA GLU A 247 6.73 3.74 7.65
C GLU A 247 5.79 2.82 6.86
N PRO A 248 6.28 2.12 5.81
CA PRO A 248 5.50 1.12 5.11
C PRO A 248 5.23 -0.08 6.03
N MET A 249 4.00 -0.57 5.96
CA MET A 249 3.60 -1.82 6.61
C MET A 249 3.38 -2.89 5.56
N PRO A 250 3.42 -4.18 5.94
CA PRO A 250 3.12 -5.27 5.03
C PRO A 250 1.73 -5.08 4.38
N PRO A 251 1.59 -5.43 3.09
CA PRO A 251 0.31 -5.32 2.40
C PRO A 251 -0.75 -6.22 3.07
N LEU A 252 -2.02 -5.90 2.82
CA LEU A 252 -3.14 -6.71 3.28
C LEU A 252 -3.23 -8.00 2.44
N SER A 253 -3.73 -9.09 3.02
CA SER A 253 -4.04 -10.30 2.26
C SER A 253 -5.46 -10.22 1.71
N LEU A 254 -5.61 -10.53 0.42
CA LEU A 254 -6.91 -10.73 -0.22
C LEU A 254 -6.79 -11.95 -1.13
N LEU A 255 -7.50 -13.03 -0.79
CA LEU A 255 -7.45 -14.29 -1.52
C LEU A 255 -8.85 -14.78 -1.84
N LEU A 256 -9.04 -15.34 -3.04
CA LEU A 256 -10.24 -16.09 -3.38
C LEU A 256 -10.05 -17.54 -2.89
N THR A 257 -10.93 -17.99 -2.00
CA THR A 257 -10.82 -19.33 -1.39
C THR A 257 -11.91 -20.27 -1.82
N ASN A 258 -13.02 -19.75 -2.32
CA ASN A 258 -14.09 -20.54 -2.92
C ASN A 258 -15.02 -19.62 -3.72
N TYR A 259 -15.89 -20.21 -4.53
CA TYR A 259 -17.02 -19.51 -5.13
C TYR A 259 -18.19 -20.47 -5.34
N THR A 260 -19.40 -19.91 -5.42
CA THR A 260 -20.58 -20.64 -5.89
C THR A 260 -21.27 -19.82 -6.97
N VAL A 261 -22.04 -20.47 -7.83
CA VAL A 261 -22.76 -19.79 -8.92
C VAL A 261 -24.23 -20.20 -8.89
N LYS A 262 -25.12 -19.21 -8.94
CA LYS A 262 -26.56 -19.41 -9.07
C LYS A 262 -27.12 -18.42 -10.08
N ASN A 263 -27.80 -18.91 -11.12
CA ASN A 263 -28.41 -18.08 -12.17
C ASN A 263 -27.42 -17.07 -12.79
N ASN A 264 -26.20 -17.50 -13.10
CA ASN A 264 -25.09 -16.68 -13.62
C ASN A 264 -24.62 -15.53 -12.69
N VAL A 265 -24.99 -15.57 -11.41
CA VAL A 265 -24.48 -14.66 -10.38
C VAL A 265 -23.51 -15.43 -9.49
N TYR A 266 -22.31 -14.90 -9.34
CA TYR A 266 -21.26 -15.47 -8.52
C TYR A 266 -21.40 -15.00 -7.07
N ALA A 267 -21.19 -15.92 -6.13
CA ALA A 267 -20.91 -15.61 -4.74
C ALA A 267 -19.46 -15.95 -4.47
N LEU A 268 -18.64 -14.94 -4.16
CA LEU A 268 -17.20 -15.11 -3.95
C LEU A 268 -16.91 -15.24 -2.47
N LYS A 269 -16.13 -16.25 -2.08
CA LYS A 269 -15.63 -16.42 -0.73
C LYS A 269 -14.21 -15.88 -0.67
N LEU A 270 -14.05 -14.76 0.04
CA LEU A 270 -12.80 -14.03 0.12
C LEU A 270 -12.22 -14.15 1.52
N TYR A 271 -10.95 -14.52 1.58
CA TYR A 271 -10.15 -14.55 2.80
C TYR A 271 -9.28 -13.31 2.90
N THR A 272 -9.19 -12.79 4.11
CA THR A 272 -8.51 -11.53 4.40
C THR A 272 -7.99 -11.49 5.83
N TYR A 273 -6.88 -10.78 6.00
CA TYR A 273 -6.34 -10.40 7.29
C TYR A 273 -6.09 -8.90 7.35
N ALA A 274 -6.76 -8.24 8.28
CA ALA A 274 -6.60 -6.82 8.54
C ALA A 274 -6.51 -6.55 10.05
N ASP A 275 -5.63 -5.65 10.46
CA ASP A 275 -5.44 -5.27 11.87
C ASP A 275 -6.42 -4.17 12.34
N ALA A 276 -7.23 -3.66 11.42
CA ALA A 276 -8.34 -2.75 11.63
C ALA A 276 -9.43 -2.99 10.58
N SER A 277 -10.49 -2.18 10.60
CA SER A 277 -11.51 -2.22 9.55
C SER A 277 -10.88 -1.88 8.20
N ALA A 278 -10.95 -2.81 7.25
CA ALA A 278 -10.55 -2.62 5.87
C ALA A 278 -11.79 -2.53 4.98
N TYR A 279 -11.68 -1.80 3.87
CA TYR A 279 -12.70 -1.70 2.84
C TYR A 279 -12.32 -2.61 1.68
N ILE A 280 -13.31 -3.32 1.14
CA ILE A 280 -13.14 -4.04 -0.12
C ILE A 280 -13.75 -3.21 -1.25
N ASN A 281 -12.91 -2.84 -2.20
CA ASN A 281 -13.29 -2.09 -3.39
C ASN A 281 -13.22 -3.00 -4.60
N ALA A 282 -14.07 -2.74 -5.59
CA ALA A 282 -13.96 -3.40 -6.88
C ALA A 282 -14.31 -2.51 -8.06
N GLN A 283 -13.80 -2.92 -9.22
CA GLN A 283 -14.08 -2.33 -10.52
C GLN A 283 -14.08 -3.42 -11.60
N ASP A 284 -14.55 -3.09 -12.79
CA ASP A 284 -14.46 -4.01 -13.92
C ASP A 284 -13.02 -4.15 -14.45
N GLY A 285 -12.78 -5.21 -15.20
CA GLY A 285 -11.48 -5.49 -15.80
C GLY A 285 -11.06 -4.51 -16.90
N ASP A 286 -11.97 -3.66 -17.35
CA ASP A 286 -11.78 -2.69 -18.44
C ASP A 286 -11.60 -1.25 -17.94
N GLY A 287 -11.71 -0.99 -16.63
CA GLY A 287 -11.56 0.36 -16.06
C GLY A 287 -12.66 1.34 -16.47
N ARG A 288 -13.80 0.84 -16.96
CA ARG A 288 -14.88 1.67 -17.50
C ARG A 288 -15.86 2.15 -16.43
N TYR A 289 -15.73 1.68 -15.19
CA TYR A 289 -16.65 2.02 -14.10
C TYR A 289 -15.93 2.41 -12.81
N ALA A 290 -16.50 3.42 -12.15
CA ALA A 290 -16.08 3.94 -10.86
C ALA A 290 -16.00 2.81 -9.83
N SER A 291 -14.87 2.74 -9.14
CA SER A 291 -14.67 1.87 -7.99
C SER A 291 -15.85 1.91 -7.04
N VAL A 292 -16.30 0.73 -6.59
CA VAL A 292 -17.41 0.60 -5.66
C VAL A 292 -16.97 -0.05 -4.36
N TYR A 293 -17.46 0.53 -3.25
CA TYR A 293 -17.36 -0.08 -1.94
C TYR A 293 -18.29 -1.29 -1.85
N ILE A 294 -17.72 -2.48 -1.62
CA ILE A 294 -18.49 -3.73 -1.51
C ILE A 294 -18.82 -4.05 -0.05
N GLY A 295 -17.99 -3.60 0.90
CA GLY A 295 -18.19 -3.86 2.32
C GLY A 295 -16.95 -3.61 3.17
N SER A 296 -17.14 -3.74 4.49
CA SER A 296 -16.07 -3.63 5.48
C SER A 296 -15.75 -5.00 6.04
N VAL A 297 -14.46 -5.29 6.17
CA VAL A 297 -13.98 -6.48 6.87
C VAL A 297 -13.63 -6.06 8.30
N PRO A 298 -14.16 -6.72 9.34
CA PRO A 298 -13.76 -6.44 10.71
C PRO A 298 -12.29 -6.82 10.94
N LYS A 299 -11.71 -6.33 12.03
CA LYS A 299 -10.36 -6.71 12.44
C LYS A 299 -10.23 -8.24 12.59
N GLY A 300 -9.12 -8.79 12.14
CA GLY A 300 -8.74 -10.20 12.32
C GLY A 300 -8.67 -10.99 11.02
N VAL A 301 -8.58 -12.31 11.18
CA VAL A 301 -8.64 -13.28 10.09
C VAL A 301 -10.10 -13.57 9.80
N ASN A 302 -10.57 -13.17 8.61
CA ASN A 302 -11.97 -13.31 8.25
C ASN A 302 -12.11 -13.93 6.87
N GLU A 303 -13.03 -14.87 6.78
CA GLU A 303 -13.51 -15.38 5.51
C GLU A 303 -14.95 -14.91 5.32
N THR A 304 -15.19 -14.15 4.26
CA THR A 304 -16.49 -13.50 4.01
C THR A 304 -17.02 -13.89 2.64
N VAL A 305 -18.29 -14.24 2.58
CA VAL A 305 -18.98 -14.52 1.32
C VAL A 305 -19.67 -13.26 0.82
N TYR A 306 -19.28 -12.81 -0.36
CA TYR A 306 -19.92 -11.72 -1.09
C TYR A 306 -20.85 -12.32 -2.13
N ASP A 307 -22.12 -12.50 -1.74
CA ASP A 307 -23.19 -13.05 -2.57
C ASP A 307 -23.79 -11.95 -3.46
N GLY A 308 -23.45 -11.96 -4.74
CA GLY A 308 -23.92 -10.98 -5.71
C GLY A 308 -25.44 -10.86 -5.80
N THR A 309 -26.21 -11.87 -5.36
CA THR A 309 -27.68 -11.81 -5.36
C THR A 309 -28.25 -10.98 -4.21
N LYS A 310 -27.44 -10.71 -3.17
CA LYS A 310 -27.82 -9.93 -1.97
C LYS A 310 -27.23 -8.52 -1.97
N LEU A 311 -26.33 -8.22 -2.90
CA LEU A 311 -25.73 -6.90 -3.04
C LEU A 311 -26.70 -5.92 -3.71
N SER A 312 -26.49 -4.62 -3.47
CA SER A 312 -27.25 -3.56 -4.14
C SER A 312 -27.04 -3.59 -5.65
N SER A 313 -27.95 -2.98 -6.41
CA SER A 313 -27.82 -2.86 -7.88
C SER A 313 -26.55 -2.11 -8.30
N GLN A 314 -26.01 -1.25 -7.44
CA GLN A 314 -24.77 -0.50 -7.69
C GLN A 314 -23.53 -1.40 -7.78
N VAL A 315 -23.54 -2.58 -7.14
CA VAL A 315 -22.35 -3.45 -7.02
C VAL A 315 -22.60 -4.85 -7.56
N SER A 316 -23.83 -5.37 -7.47
CA SER A 316 -24.18 -6.75 -7.86
C SER A 316 -23.87 -7.09 -9.32
N TRP A 317 -23.76 -6.10 -10.21
CA TRP A 317 -23.41 -6.31 -11.61
C TRP A 317 -21.99 -6.84 -11.80
N LEU A 318 -21.05 -6.48 -10.92
CA LEU A 318 -19.66 -6.99 -10.95
C LEU A 318 -19.60 -8.50 -10.77
N PHE A 319 -20.61 -9.09 -10.11
CA PHE A 319 -20.70 -10.52 -9.81
C PHE A 319 -21.44 -11.31 -10.90
N ARG A 320 -21.69 -10.72 -12.07
CA ARG A 320 -22.45 -11.34 -13.17
C ARG A 320 -21.56 -11.50 -14.39
N LYS A 321 -21.17 -12.74 -14.70
CA LYS A 321 -20.37 -13.07 -15.89
C LYS A 321 -20.97 -12.54 -17.21
N THR A 322 -22.30 -12.44 -17.28
CA THR A 322 -23.00 -11.92 -18.47
C THR A 322 -22.82 -10.42 -18.68
N LEU A 323 -22.33 -9.67 -17.68
CA LEU A 323 -22.10 -8.24 -17.73
C LEU A 323 -20.62 -7.90 -17.68
N VAL A 324 -19.83 -8.70 -16.97
CA VAL A 324 -18.41 -8.48 -16.71
C VAL A 324 -17.68 -9.81 -16.81
N ASP A 325 -16.68 -9.90 -17.69
CA ASP A 325 -15.85 -11.11 -17.78
C ASP A 325 -14.81 -11.20 -16.66
N THR A 326 -14.27 -10.05 -16.26
CA THR A 326 -13.24 -9.91 -15.22
C THR A 326 -13.59 -8.81 -14.25
N ALA A 327 -13.56 -9.09 -12.96
CA ALA A 327 -13.66 -8.09 -11.90
C ALA A 327 -12.34 -8.01 -11.13
N LEU A 328 -11.96 -6.80 -10.74
CA LEU A 328 -10.76 -6.54 -9.96
C LEU A 328 -11.18 -6.17 -8.54
N PHE A 329 -10.61 -6.83 -7.54
CA PHE A 329 -10.89 -6.59 -6.13
C PHE A 329 -9.63 -6.12 -5.43
N ARG A 330 -9.79 -5.20 -4.47
CA ARG A 330 -8.69 -4.76 -3.61
C ARG A 330 -9.20 -4.49 -2.20
N LEU A 331 -8.40 -4.87 -1.21
CA LEU A 331 -8.58 -4.37 0.14
C LEU A 331 -7.77 -3.11 0.34
N VAL A 332 -8.37 -2.13 0.99
CA VAL A 332 -7.70 -0.91 1.41
C VAL A 332 -8.01 -0.66 2.87
N GLN A 333 -7.02 -0.22 3.63
CA GLN A 333 -7.17 0.08 5.05
C GLN A 333 -6.63 1.48 5.33
N PRO A 334 -7.49 2.40 5.79
CA PRO A 334 -7.04 3.72 6.19
C PRO A 334 -6.21 3.63 7.47
N THR A 335 -5.14 4.42 7.53
CA THR A 335 -4.29 4.52 8.72
C THR A 335 -4.27 5.95 9.24
N THR A 336 -4.35 6.11 10.56
CA THR A 336 -4.21 7.43 11.20
C THR A 336 -2.75 7.86 11.33
N LYS A 337 -1.82 6.91 11.25
CA LYS A 337 -0.37 7.13 11.27
C LYS A 337 0.28 6.36 10.13
N GLY A 338 1.19 7.01 9.41
CA GLY A 338 1.92 6.43 8.28
C GLY A 338 1.08 6.27 7.01
N PHE A 339 1.51 5.39 6.11
CA PHE A 339 0.80 5.15 4.85
C PHE A 339 -0.49 4.37 5.06
N ASN A 340 -1.51 4.65 4.26
CA ASN A 340 -2.61 3.71 4.08
C ASN A 340 -2.06 2.38 3.55
N ARG A 341 -2.79 1.29 3.80
CA ARG A 341 -2.39 -0.06 3.36
C ARG A 341 -3.36 -0.57 2.32
N GLY A 342 -2.88 -1.45 1.45
CA GLY A 342 -3.75 -2.19 0.54
C GLY A 342 -3.21 -3.57 0.23
N SER A 343 -4.06 -4.42 -0.33
CA SER A 343 -3.67 -5.70 -0.89
C SER A 343 -3.13 -5.55 -2.30
N ALA A 344 -2.49 -6.60 -2.81
CA ALA A 344 -2.38 -6.79 -4.25
C ALA A 344 -3.78 -6.83 -4.88
N THR A 345 -3.85 -6.50 -6.17
CA THR A 345 -5.11 -6.52 -6.92
C THR A 345 -5.49 -7.97 -7.23
N LEU A 346 -6.59 -8.45 -6.63
CA LEU A 346 -7.14 -9.75 -6.93
C LEU A 346 -7.96 -9.67 -8.22
N ARG A 347 -7.39 -10.18 -9.32
CA ARG A 347 -8.06 -10.26 -10.62
C ARG A 347 -8.86 -11.56 -10.69
N VAL A 348 -10.19 -11.45 -10.75
CA VAL A 348 -11.09 -12.60 -10.91
C VAL A 348 -11.66 -12.60 -12.31
N THR A 349 -11.16 -13.51 -13.15
CA THR A 349 -11.73 -13.79 -14.47
C THR A 349 -12.69 -14.96 -14.36
N TYR A 350 -13.99 -14.73 -14.56
CA TYR A 350 -15.02 -15.75 -14.31
C TYR A 350 -14.91 -16.99 -15.20
N GLY A 351 -14.25 -16.87 -16.36
CA GLY A 351 -13.94 -18.00 -17.24
C GLY A 351 -12.82 -18.91 -16.73
N THR A 352 -11.96 -18.43 -15.85
CA THR A 352 -10.80 -19.16 -15.30
C THR A 352 -10.78 -19.15 -13.77
N ILE A 353 -11.94 -18.94 -13.15
CA ILE A 353 -12.02 -18.71 -11.70
C ILE A 353 -11.53 -19.92 -10.88
N ASP A 354 -11.71 -21.14 -11.39
CA ASP A 354 -11.22 -22.36 -10.75
C ASP A 354 -9.70 -22.37 -10.56
N THR A 355 -8.94 -21.72 -11.46
CA THR A 355 -7.48 -21.63 -11.33
C THR A 355 -7.03 -20.62 -10.27
N LEU A 356 -7.95 -19.82 -9.74
CA LEU A 356 -7.71 -18.80 -8.73
C LEU A 356 -8.15 -19.23 -7.33
N VAL A 357 -8.81 -20.37 -7.19
CA VAL A 357 -9.26 -20.88 -5.89
C VAL A 357 -8.05 -21.39 -5.10
N SER A 358 -7.71 -20.68 -4.04
CA SER A 358 -6.58 -20.99 -3.16
C SER A 358 -7.06 -21.53 -1.82
N THR A 359 -6.32 -22.48 -1.24
CA THR A 359 -6.53 -22.84 0.17
C THR A 359 -6.08 -21.67 1.04
N PRO A 360 -6.88 -21.24 2.04
CA PRO A 360 -6.45 -20.20 2.97
C PRO A 360 -5.06 -20.50 3.53
N PRO A 361 -4.15 -19.51 3.58
CA PRO A 361 -2.79 -19.74 4.06
C PRO A 361 -2.83 -20.12 5.54
N LEU A 362 -1.93 -21.01 5.95
CA LEU A 362 -1.77 -21.41 7.34
C LEU A 362 -1.53 -20.20 8.25
N PHE A 363 -0.70 -19.26 7.79
CA PHE A 363 -0.48 -17.99 8.46
C PHE A 363 -0.98 -16.82 7.58
N PRO A 364 -1.96 -16.04 8.06
CA PRO A 364 -2.65 -14.97 7.32
C PRO A 364 -1.74 -13.81 6.89
N ASP A 365 -0.72 -13.53 7.69
CA ASP A 365 0.19 -12.39 7.56
C ASP A 365 1.49 -12.77 6.82
N VAL A 366 1.56 -14.01 6.31
CA VAL A 366 2.64 -14.48 5.46
C VAL A 366 2.23 -14.33 3.99
N ILE A 367 2.84 -13.34 3.34
CA ILE A 367 2.61 -13.02 1.93
C ILE A 367 3.75 -13.58 1.07
N GLY A 368 3.38 -14.20 -0.06
CA GLY A 368 4.30 -14.72 -1.06
C GLY A 368 4.59 -16.23 -0.89
N ASP A 369 4.56 -16.94 -2.00
CA ASP A 369 4.57 -18.41 -2.05
C ASP A 369 5.80 -19.02 -1.37
N GLU A 370 7.00 -18.45 -1.58
CA GLU A 370 8.23 -18.99 -0.99
C GLU A 370 8.20 -18.91 0.54
N LEU A 371 7.74 -17.79 1.09
CA LEU A 371 7.68 -17.60 2.54
C LEU A 371 6.52 -18.38 3.16
N GLN A 372 5.39 -18.52 2.46
CA GLN A 372 4.30 -19.41 2.87
C GLN A 372 4.79 -20.86 2.96
N ALA A 373 5.46 -21.35 1.92
CA ALA A 373 6.04 -22.69 1.92
C ALA A 373 7.07 -22.87 3.03
N ALA A 374 7.92 -21.87 3.29
CA ALA A 374 8.87 -21.91 4.40
C ALA A 374 8.17 -21.95 5.76
N ALA A 375 7.22 -21.05 6.01
CA ALA A 375 6.50 -21.00 7.28
C ALA A 375 5.69 -22.29 7.52
N GLN A 376 5.07 -22.84 6.47
CA GLN A 376 4.34 -24.11 6.50
C GLN A 376 5.27 -25.28 6.81
N LEU A 377 6.37 -25.45 6.07
CA LEU A 377 7.35 -26.50 6.33
C LEU A 377 7.84 -26.48 7.78
N LEU A 378 8.21 -25.29 8.28
CA LEU A 378 8.70 -25.16 9.64
C LEU A 378 7.60 -25.43 10.68
N TYR A 379 6.34 -25.12 10.38
CA TYR A 379 5.21 -25.43 11.27
C TYR A 379 4.93 -26.92 11.33
N GLU A 380 4.86 -27.59 10.18
CA GLU A 380 4.65 -29.04 10.08
C GLU A 380 5.76 -29.84 10.77
N ARG A 381 6.99 -29.29 10.80
CA ARG A 381 8.13 -29.85 11.55
C ARG A 381 8.15 -29.50 13.03
N GLY A 382 7.20 -28.69 13.52
CA GLY A 382 7.12 -28.25 14.92
C GLY A 382 8.20 -27.24 15.34
N ILE A 383 8.90 -26.62 14.39
CA ILE A 383 9.97 -25.63 14.64
C ILE A 383 9.36 -24.30 15.05
N VAL A 384 8.24 -23.93 14.41
CA VAL A 384 7.47 -22.72 14.67
C VAL A 384 6.01 -23.06 14.92
N ALA A 385 5.34 -22.27 15.77
CA ALA A 385 3.90 -22.44 16.05
C ALA A 385 3.06 -21.23 15.61
N GLY A 386 3.70 -20.12 15.24
CA GLY A 386 3.04 -18.81 15.13
C GLY A 386 2.74 -18.20 16.50
N TYR A 387 1.81 -17.27 16.52
CA TYR A 387 1.35 -16.55 17.71
C TYR A 387 -0.10 -16.93 18.04
N PRO A 388 -0.57 -16.69 19.29
CA PRO A 388 -1.94 -17.01 19.69
C PRO A 388 -3.03 -16.31 18.87
N ASP A 389 -2.70 -15.22 18.19
CA ASP A 389 -3.58 -14.49 17.27
C ASP A 389 -3.63 -15.09 15.85
N GLY A 390 -2.99 -16.25 15.64
CA GLY A 390 -2.93 -16.96 14.37
C GLY A 390 -1.85 -16.44 13.41
N THR A 391 -1.09 -15.39 13.78
CA THR A 391 -0.08 -14.79 12.90
C THR A 391 1.28 -15.48 12.99
N TYR A 392 2.13 -15.25 11.99
CA TYR A 392 3.52 -15.67 11.97
C TYR A 392 4.50 -14.56 12.38
N ARG A 393 4.14 -13.30 12.10
CA ARG A 393 4.93 -12.07 12.24
C ARG A 393 6.26 -12.11 11.50
N PRO A 394 6.26 -12.26 10.15
CA PRO A 394 7.48 -12.45 9.37
C PRO A 394 8.44 -11.27 9.41
N ASN A 395 7.95 -10.06 9.70
CA ASN A 395 8.76 -8.84 9.75
C ASN A 395 9.29 -8.50 11.15
N GLU A 396 8.94 -9.30 12.16
CA GLU A 396 9.48 -9.13 13.51
C GLU A 396 10.98 -9.42 13.51
N ARG A 397 11.76 -8.52 14.12
CA ARG A 397 13.21 -8.69 14.25
C ARG A 397 13.49 -9.88 15.15
N LEU A 398 14.35 -10.79 14.69
CA LEU A 398 14.56 -12.06 15.38
C LEU A 398 15.63 -11.90 16.46
N LEU A 399 15.24 -12.22 17.70
CA LEU A 399 16.18 -12.30 18.82
C LEU A 399 17.09 -13.52 18.70
N ARG A 400 18.32 -13.40 19.18
CA ARG A 400 19.30 -14.50 19.19
C ARG A 400 18.75 -15.75 19.87
N ARG A 401 18.03 -15.60 20.99
CA ARG A 401 17.39 -16.74 21.68
C ARG A 401 16.32 -17.44 20.82
N HIS A 402 15.56 -16.68 20.02
CA HIS A 402 14.52 -17.25 19.15
C HIS A 402 15.14 -18.00 17.97
N ALA A 403 16.24 -17.48 17.40
CA ALA A 403 17.01 -18.19 16.37
C ALA A 403 17.56 -19.53 16.92
N ALA A 404 18.09 -19.52 18.13
CA ALA A 404 18.57 -20.75 18.79
C ALA A 404 17.44 -21.76 19.02
N LEU A 405 16.29 -21.32 19.54
CA LEU A 405 15.13 -22.20 19.74
C LEU A 405 14.67 -22.86 18.43
N MET A 406 14.67 -22.13 17.30
CA MET A 406 14.34 -22.71 16.00
C MET A 406 15.34 -23.80 15.59
N LEU A 407 16.64 -23.58 15.82
CA LEU A 407 17.68 -24.58 15.52
C LEU A 407 17.61 -25.79 16.46
N ILE A 408 17.35 -25.58 17.76
CA ILE A 408 17.18 -26.65 18.76
C ILE A 408 16.05 -27.59 18.33
N ARG A 409 14.91 -27.03 17.91
CA ARG A 409 13.75 -27.80 17.45
C ARG A 409 14.04 -28.55 16.15
N GLU A 410 14.67 -27.89 15.18
CA GLU A 410 15.02 -28.53 13.90
C GLU A 410 16.00 -29.70 14.10
N LEU A 411 17.00 -29.51 14.96
CA LEU A 411 18.02 -30.52 15.25
C LEU A 411 17.59 -31.53 16.31
N LYS A 412 16.41 -31.34 16.92
CA LYS A 412 15.85 -32.17 18.01
C LYS A 412 16.83 -32.34 19.18
N LEU A 413 17.51 -31.26 19.55
CA LEU A 413 18.52 -31.27 20.61
C LEU A 413 17.87 -31.22 22.00
N THR A 414 18.46 -31.94 22.95
CA THR A 414 18.07 -31.95 24.36
C THR A 414 19.25 -31.51 25.22
N LEU A 415 18.96 -31.01 26.43
CA LEU A 415 19.98 -30.56 27.36
C LEU A 415 20.88 -31.73 27.76
N PRO A 416 22.21 -31.65 27.55
CA PRO A 416 23.11 -32.68 28.05
C PRO A 416 23.06 -32.76 29.57
N GLU A 417 23.03 -33.98 30.11
CA GLU A 417 22.93 -34.22 31.53
C GLU A 417 24.07 -33.52 32.29
N GLY A 418 23.72 -32.83 33.38
CA GLY A 418 24.68 -32.12 34.23
C GLY A 418 25.27 -30.83 33.62
N TYR A 419 24.82 -30.39 32.44
CA TYR A 419 25.30 -29.15 31.86
C TYR A 419 24.81 -27.93 32.65
N VAL A 420 25.75 -27.05 32.99
CA VAL A 420 25.49 -25.77 33.65
C VAL A 420 25.94 -24.64 32.74
N VAL A 421 25.05 -23.66 32.54
CA VAL A 421 25.32 -22.49 31.70
C VAL A 421 26.49 -21.68 32.26
N LYS A 422 27.42 -21.32 31.39
CA LYS A 422 28.62 -20.53 31.71
C LYS A 422 28.43 -19.04 31.43
N ALA A 423 27.49 -18.71 30.55
CA ALA A 423 27.14 -17.33 30.20
C ALA A 423 26.63 -16.53 31.41
N LYS A 424 27.22 -15.35 31.62
CA LYS A 424 26.92 -14.46 32.76
C LYS A 424 25.57 -13.74 32.68
N ASP A 425 24.97 -13.70 31.50
CA ASP A 425 23.71 -13.01 31.21
C ASP A 425 22.51 -13.97 31.03
N VAL A 426 22.67 -15.22 31.49
CA VAL A 426 21.63 -16.25 31.49
C VAL A 426 21.50 -16.79 32.92
N LYS A 427 20.29 -16.73 33.49
CA LYS A 427 20.01 -17.12 34.87
C LYS A 427 19.07 -18.32 34.92
N PRO A 428 19.21 -19.25 35.88
CA PRO A 428 18.29 -20.40 36.04
C PRO A 428 16.81 -20.02 36.18
N THR A 429 16.51 -18.78 36.58
CA THR A 429 15.14 -18.25 36.70
C THR A 429 14.56 -17.72 35.38
N ASP A 430 15.38 -17.60 34.34
CA ASP A 430 14.91 -17.12 33.04
C ASP A 430 13.98 -18.18 32.41
N PRO A 431 12.82 -17.78 31.86
CA PRO A 431 11.84 -18.73 31.30
C PRO A 431 12.36 -19.47 30.05
N TRP A 432 13.53 -19.08 29.53
CA TRP A 432 14.22 -19.65 28.37
C TRP A 432 15.60 -20.23 28.74
N TYR A 433 15.84 -20.49 30.03
CA TYR A 433 17.14 -20.97 30.53
C TYR A 433 17.56 -22.28 29.87
N GLU A 434 16.65 -23.25 29.78
CA GLU A 434 16.93 -24.57 29.22
C GLU A 434 17.36 -24.46 27.75
N GLU A 435 16.67 -23.64 26.95
CA GLU A 435 17.02 -23.38 25.55
C GLU A 435 18.43 -22.79 25.42
N MET A 436 18.82 -21.86 26.30
CA MET A 436 20.17 -21.29 26.25
C MET A 436 21.23 -22.26 26.74
N ALA A 437 20.90 -23.15 27.67
CA ALA A 437 21.78 -24.24 28.09
C ALA A 437 22.04 -25.23 26.95
N ILE A 438 21.00 -25.59 26.19
CA ILE A 438 21.15 -26.39 24.96
C ILE A 438 21.97 -25.60 23.93
N ALA A 439 21.63 -24.33 23.68
CA ALA A 439 22.31 -23.52 22.68
C ALA A 439 23.81 -23.32 22.98
N GLU A 440 24.18 -23.15 24.25
CA GLU A 440 25.57 -23.00 24.67
C GLU A 440 26.32 -24.34 24.64
N SER A 441 25.69 -25.43 25.08
CA SER A 441 26.32 -26.76 25.13
C SER A 441 26.68 -27.31 23.75
N TYR A 442 25.81 -27.11 22.76
CA TYR A 442 26.06 -27.50 21.37
C TYR A 442 26.73 -26.39 20.54
N GLY A 443 27.04 -25.24 21.15
CA GLY A 443 27.66 -24.11 20.45
C GLY A 443 26.80 -23.50 19.34
N LEU A 444 25.47 -23.66 19.39
CA LEU A 444 24.54 -23.03 18.45
C LEU A 444 24.66 -21.51 18.52
N LEU A 445 24.67 -20.97 19.74
CA LEU A 445 25.02 -19.59 20.00
C LEU A 445 26.42 -19.52 20.60
N THR A 446 27.21 -18.62 20.05
CA THR A 446 28.48 -18.23 20.64
C THR A 446 28.40 -16.77 21.06
N GLY A 447 28.97 -16.54 22.24
CA GLY A 447 28.99 -15.25 22.91
C GLY A 447 30.33 -14.54 22.79
N TYR A 448 30.42 -13.39 23.44
CA TYR A 448 31.68 -12.68 23.69
C TYR A 448 31.65 -12.12 25.11
N ASN A 449 32.83 -11.89 25.70
CA ASN A 449 32.96 -11.40 27.09
C ASN A 449 32.22 -12.26 28.14
N GLY A 450 32.06 -13.56 27.86
CA GLY A 450 31.34 -14.50 28.73
C GLY A 450 29.82 -14.29 28.76
N LYS A 451 29.23 -13.73 27.69
CA LYS A 451 27.77 -13.48 27.56
C LYS A 451 27.24 -13.97 26.22
N LEU A 452 25.99 -14.45 26.18
CA LEU A 452 25.33 -14.95 24.94
C LEU A 452 24.48 -13.91 24.21
N TYR A 453 24.06 -12.86 24.92
CA TYR A 453 23.19 -11.79 24.44
C TYR A 453 21.86 -12.31 23.88
N PRO A 454 21.09 -13.10 24.65
CA PRO A 454 19.88 -13.78 24.16
C PRO A 454 18.79 -12.81 23.68
N ASN A 455 18.79 -11.59 24.20
CA ASN A 455 17.78 -10.56 23.95
C ASN A 455 18.19 -9.55 22.87
N ASP A 456 19.37 -9.71 22.28
CA ASP A 456 19.81 -8.88 21.15
C ASP A 456 19.24 -9.43 19.84
N ASN A 457 19.00 -8.55 18.87
CA ASN A 457 18.63 -8.96 17.52
C ASN A 457 19.82 -9.64 16.83
N ILE A 458 19.56 -10.71 16.10
CA ILE A 458 20.60 -11.40 15.31
C ILE A 458 20.87 -10.63 14.01
N THR A 459 22.13 -10.39 13.69
CA THR A 459 22.53 -9.78 12.40
C THR A 459 22.69 -10.84 11.31
N ARG A 460 22.66 -10.42 10.05
CA ARG A 460 22.87 -11.30 8.89
C ARG A 460 24.22 -12.02 8.96
N ALA A 461 25.29 -11.32 9.33
CA ALA A 461 26.61 -11.93 9.52
C ALA A 461 26.64 -12.98 10.63
N GLN A 462 25.96 -12.74 11.76
CA GLN A 462 25.84 -13.71 12.85
C GLN A 462 25.04 -14.93 12.44
N MET A 463 23.92 -14.73 11.74
CA MET A 463 23.12 -15.82 11.17
C MET A 463 23.97 -16.69 10.22
N ALA A 464 24.77 -16.08 9.34
CA ALA A 464 25.65 -16.82 8.44
C ALA A 464 26.67 -17.67 9.18
N ALA A 465 27.34 -17.10 10.18
CA ALA A 465 28.31 -17.82 10.99
C ALA A 465 27.68 -18.99 11.75
N ILE A 466 26.47 -18.80 12.31
CA ILE A 466 25.74 -19.86 13.02
C ILE A 466 25.35 -20.98 12.07
N LEU A 467 24.66 -20.67 10.97
CA LEU A 467 24.23 -21.71 10.03
C LEU A 467 25.42 -22.48 9.44
N THR A 468 26.49 -21.77 9.06
CA THR A 468 27.69 -22.42 8.49
C THR A 468 28.35 -23.37 9.49
N ARG A 469 28.41 -22.99 10.77
CA ARG A 469 28.96 -23.86 11.81
C ARG A 469 28.06 -25.05 12.11
N VAL A 470 26.75 -24.83 12.23
CA VAL A 470 25.78 -25.85 12.63
C VAL A 470 25.53 -26.88 11.51
N TYR A 471 25.58 -26.45 10.25
CA TYR A 471 25.32 -27.28 9.08
C TYR A 471 26.56 -27.46 8.20
N ALA A 472 27.74 -27.52 8.83
CA ALA A 472 29.01 -27.67 8.12
C ALA A 472 29.06 -28.94 7.23
N ASP A 473 28.41 -30.01 7.66
CA ASP A 473 28.32 -31.28 6.92
C ASP A 473 27.27 -31.25 5.79
N VAL A 474 26.40 -30.24 5.74
CA VAL A 474 25.39 -30.04 4.68
C VAL A 474 25.89 -29.08 3.61
N TYR A 475 26.74 -28.11 3.98
CA TYR A 475 27.19 -27.08 3.07
C TYR A 475 28.48 -27.44 2.36
N GLU A 476 28.47 -27.23 1.05
CA GLU A 476 29.65 -27.34 0.21
C GLU A 476 30.55 -26.12 0.41
N GLN A 477 31.86 -26.35 0.37
CA GLN A 477 32.83 -25.25 0.41
C GLN A 477 32.86 -24.54 -0.95
N PRO A 478 32.90 -23.19 -0.96
CA PRO A 478 32.91 -22.44 -2.20
C PRO A 478 34.18 -22.72 -3.01
N THR A 479 34.00 -23.05 -4.30
CA THR A 479 35.11 -23.16 -5.26
C THR A 479 35.64 -21.80 -5.68
N THR A 480 34.78 -20.77 -5.64
CA THR A 480 35.11 -19.37 -5.87
C THR A 480 34.32 -18.49 -4.89
N ASN A 481 34.97 -17.48 -4.33
CA ASN A 481 34.32 -16.53 -3.44
C ASN A 481 33.67 -15.39 -4.24
N GLN A 482 32.44 -15.04 -3.89
CA GLN A 482 31.74 -13.87 -4.38
C GLN A 482 32.30 -12.62 -3.69
N SER A 483 32.61 -11.59 -4.49
CA SER A 483 32.90 -10.26 -3.96
C SER A 483 31.60 -9.51 -3.71
N PHE A 484 31.39 -9.05 -2.48
CA PHE A 484 30.30 -8.14 -2.11
C PHE A 484 30.90 -6.76 -1.82
N VAL A 485 30.27 -5.71 -2.34
CA VAL A 485 30.76 -4.32 -2.16
C VAL A 485 30.84 -3.90 -0.68
N ASP A 486 30.06 -4.55 0.19
CA ASP A 486 29.92 -4.25 1.61
C ASP A 486 30.45 -5.33 2.56
N VAL A 487 31.17 -6.33 2.03
CA VAL A 487 31.83 -7.36 2.83
C VAL A 487 33.30 -7.46 2.42
N PRO A 488 34.20 -6.69 3.05
CA PRO A 488 35.62 -6.78 2.74
C PRO A 488 36.19 -8.15 3.13
N PHE A 489 37.28 -8.56 2.49
CA PHE A 489 37.95 -9.84 2.77
C PHE A 489 38.33 -10.02 4.26
N SER A 490 38.64 -8.93 4.96
CA SER A 490 38.97 -8.91 6.39
C SER A 490 37.75 -9.02 7.32
N HIS A 491 36.52 -9.02 6.79
CA HIS A 491 35.32 -9.14 7.60
C HIS A 491 35.27 -10.53 8.27
N TRP A 492 35.04 -10.57 9.58
CA TRP A 492 35.09 -11.81 10.38
C TRP A 492 34.12 -12.91 9.89
N ALA A 493 33.00 -12.53 9.28
CA ALA A 493 32.02 -13.45 8.70
C ALA A 493 32.24 -13.73 7.19
N TYR A 494 33.32 -13.24 6.57
CA TYR A 494 33.54 -13.31 5.12
C TYR A 494 33.40 -14.73 4.56
N GLY A 495 34.03 -15.72 5.22
CA GLY A 495 33.95 -17.13 4.82
C GLY A 495 32.52 -17.67 4.91
N ALA A 496 31.87 -17.50 6.06
CA ALA A 496 30.50 -17.97 6.29
C ALA A 496 29.48 -17.36 5.32
N ILE A 497 29.64 -16.07 4.99
CA ILE A 497 28.80 -15.38 4.01
C ILE A 497 28.96 -16.01 2.62
N ASN A 498 30.21 -16.26 2.21
CA ASN A 498 30.50 -16.91 0.93
C ASN A 498 29.97 -18.35 0.88
N THR A 499 30.09 -19.12 1.96
CA THR A 499 29.51 -20.46 2.06
C THR A 499 28.00 -20.42 1.86
N LEU A 500 27.27 -19.53 2.55
CA LEU A 500 25.81 -19.43 2.37
C LEU A 500 25.42 -18.98 0.96
N PHE A 501 26.18 -18.09 0.34
CA PHE A 501 25.90 -17.62 -1.03
C PHE A 501 26.14 -18.72 -2.06
N TYR A 502 27.27 -19.43 -1.95
CA TYR A 502 27.59 -20.56 -2.82
C TYR A 502 26.53 -21.66 -2.78
N ASN A 503 26.01 -21.95 -1.58
CA ASN A 503 24.96 -22.94 -1.37
C ASN A 503 23.55 -22.40 -1.64
N GLN A 504 23.41 -21.19 -2.19
CA GLN A 504 22.12 -20.52 -2.50
C GLN A 504 21.18 -20.33 -1.29
N ILE A 505 21.71 -20.42 -0.07
CA ILE A 505 20.96 -20.14 1.15
C ILE A 505 20.62 -18.65 1.19
N THR A 506 21.56 -17.79 0.77
CA THR A 506 21.37 -16.33 0.64
C THR A 506 21.57 -15.87 -0.80
N VAL A 507 20.79 -14.89 -1.24
CA VAL A 507 20.79 -14.38 -2.63
C VAL A 507 21.00 -12.87 -2.73
N ASN A 508 21.05 -12.15 -1.60
CA ASN A 508 21.18 -10.69 -1.61
C ASN A 508 22.60 -10.23 -1.98
N ASN A 509 22.68 -9.21 -2.85
CA ASN A 509 23.89 -8.47 -3.18
C ASN A 509 23.53 -6.97 -3.38
N PRO A 510 24.02 -6.01 -2.57
CA PRO A 510 24.97 -6.14 -1.45
C PRO A 510 24.45 -7.04 -0.32
N TYR A 511 25.37 -7.63 0.46
CA TYR A 511 25.01 -8.67 1.43
C TYR A 511 24.32 -8.11 2.68
N ARG A 512 24.70 -6.90 3.11
CA ARG A 512 24.27 -6.14 4.29
C ARG A 512 24.54 -6.87 5.61
N PRO A 513 25.81 -7.08 5.99
CA PRO A 513 26.18 -7.96 7.11
C PRO A 513 25.67 -7.51 8.48
N ASN A 514 25.45 -6.20 8.66
CA ASN A 514 25.01 -5.61 9.92
C ASN A 514 23.49 -5.45 10.05
N ASP A 515 22.74 -5.70 8.97
CA ASP A 515 21.28 -5.66 9.03
C ASP A 515 20.76 -6.76 9.96
N VAL A 516 19.72 -6.42 10.72
CA VAL A 516 19.01 -7.37 11.58
C VAL A 516 18.17 -8.32 10.72
N VAL A 517 18.16 -9.60 11.10
CA VAL A 517 17.37 -10.62 10.41
C VAL A 517 15.94 -10.63 10.96
N THR A 518 14.95 -10.66 10.08
CA THR A 518 13.56 -10.85 10.48
C THR A 518 13.22 -12.34 10.64
N ARG A 519 12.16 -12.64 11.38
CA ARG A 519 11.65 -13.99 11.57
C ARG A 519 11.38 -14.71 10.24
N GLY A 520 10.79 -14.02 9.27
CA GLY A 520 10.54 -14.56 7.94
C GLY A 520 11.81 -14.80 7.11
N GLN A 521 12.80 -13.91 7.20
CA GLN A 521 14.10 -14.13 6.54
C GLN A 521 14.81 -15.36 7.11
N PHE A 522 14.82 -15.53 8.43
CA PHE A 522 15.39 -16.71 9.06
C PHE A 522 14.65 -17.99 8.65
N ALA A 523 13.32 -17.92 8.50
CA ALA A 523 12.52 -19.03 8.01
C ALA A 523 12.94 -19.48 6.60
N LEU A 524 13.16 -18.52 5.69
CA LEU A 524 13.64 -18.80 4.34
C LEU A 524 15.04 -19.43 4.35
N PHE A 525 15.98 -18.91 5.15
CA PHE A 525 17.31 -19.50 5.28
C PHE A 525 17.25 -20.94 5.80
N LEU A 526 16.45 -21.18 6.83
CA LEU A 526 16.32 -22.51 7.42
C LEU A 526 15.61 -23.49 6.47
N LYS A 527 14.57 -23.06 5.75
CA LYS A 527 13.91 -23.88 4.72
C LYS A 527 14.91 -24.30 3.64
N ARG A 528 15.66 -23.36 3.06
CA ARG A 528 16.68 -23.65 2.04
C ARG A 528 17.78 -24.58 2.56
N THR A 529 18.13 -24.44 3.84
CA THR A 529 19.08 -25.36 4.51
C THR A 529 18.51 -26.77 4.60
N ILE A 530 17.24 -26.89 5.01
CA ILE A 530 16.53 -28.17 5.13
C ILE A 530 16.36 -28.83 3.76
N ASP A 531 16.03 -28.08 2.71
CA ASP A 531 15.88 -28.62 1.34
C ASP A 531 17.19 -29.20 0.78
N LYS A 532 18.34 -28.71 1.26
CA LYS A 532 19.66 -29.15 0.82
C LYS A 532 20.15 -30.41 1.56
N LYS A 533 19.58 -30.69 2.73
CA LYS A 533 19.87 -31.88 3.52
C LYS A 533 19.15 -33.10 2.94
#